data_AF-A0A4Y2GVV2-F1
#
_entry.id   AF-A0A4Y2GVV2-F1
#
_cell.length_a   1.000
_cell.length_b   1.000
_cell.length_c   1.000
_cell.angle_alpha   90.00
_cell.angle_beta   90.00
_cell.angle_gamma   90.00
#
_symmetry.space_group_name_H-M   'P 1'
#
loop_
_entity.id
_entity.type
_entity.pdbx_description
1 polymer ?
#
loop_
_entity_poly.entity_id
_entity_poly.type
_entity_poly.pdbx_seq_one_letter_code
_entity_poly.pdbx_strand_id
1 'polypeptide(L)'
;MEEVSAVKIPIFIPSDPSVWFTMVESTFNLAIPKPITESRTKYNHCITNLPPDIAMTVRDIIISPDKTDPYAKLNQRECSPLNFIVYSPKKVPFPLPPRG
;
A
#
# COMPACT_ATOMS: atom_id res chain seq x y z
N MET A 1 1.87 5.71 27.50
CA MET A 1 2.18 6.91 26.69
C MET A 1 2.57 6.38 25.33
N GLU A 2 1.63 6.39 24.38
CA GLU A 2 1.87 5.88 23.04
C GLU A 2 2.75 6.92 22.35
N GLU A 3 4.04 6.61 22.22
CA GLU A 3 4.99 7.46 21.52
C GLU A 3 4.64 7.39 20.03
N VAL A 4 3.67 8.23 19.62
CA VAL A 4 3.25 8.32 18.23
C VAL A 4 4.43 8.91 17.46
N SER A 5 5.25 8.01 16.92
CA SER A 5 6.35 8.35 16.02
C SER A 5 5.76 9.24 14.93
N ALA A 6 6.28 10.45 14.77
CA ALA A 6 5.74 11.48 13.87
C ALA A 6 6.04 11.16 12.40
N VAL A 7 5.60 9.98 11.94
CA VAL A 7 5.76 9.51 10.56
C VAL A 7 4.61 10.05 9.73
N LYS A 8 4.95 10.95 8.81
CA LYS A 8 3.99 11.50 7.84
C LYS A 8 3.90 10.54 6.66
N ILE A 9 2.93 9.64 6.70
CA ILE A 9 2.66 8.72 5.60
C ILE A 9 2.12 9.53 4.39
N PRO A 10 2.68 9.35 3.18
CA PRO A 10 2.18 9.99 1.98
C PRO A 10 0.78 9.49 1.60
N ILE A 11 0.03 10.28 0.83
CA ILE A 11 -1.29 9.89 0.32
C ILE A 11 -1.14 8.65 -0.58
N PHE A 12 -2.04 7.67 -0.39
CA PHE A 12 -2.04 6.43 -1.16
C PHE A 12 -2.22 6.69 -2.67
N ILE A 13 -1.41 6.02 -3.50
CA ILE A 13 -1.46 6.14 -4.96
C ILE A 13 -2.03 4.84 -5.55
N PRO A 14 -3.34 4.77 -5.85
CA PRO A 14 -3.94 3.54 -6.40
C PRO A 14 -3.45 3.22 -7.82
N SER A 15 -2.98 4.21 -8.57
CA SER A 15 -2.40 4.01 -9.90
C SER A 15 -1.05 3.29 -9.87
N ASP A 16 -0.29 3.44 -8.79
CA ASP A 16 1.03 2.85 -8.61
C ASP A 16 1.32 2.61 -7.11
N PRO A 17 0.75 1.54 -6.54
CA PRO A 17 0.94 1.22 -5.14
C PRO A 17 2.40 0.90 -4.82
N SER A 18 3.18 0.39 -5.77
CA SER A 18 4.61 0.08 -5.61
C SER A 18 5.44 1.32 -5.30
N VAL A 19 5.18 2.42 -6.01
CA VAL A 19 5.80 3.72 -5.72
C VAL A 19 5.40 4.22 -4.32
N TRP A 20 4.12 4.07 -3.96
CA TRP A 20 3.66 4.46 -2.63
C TRP A 20 4.37 3.69 -1.51
N PHE A 21 4.48 2.36 -1.61
CA PHE A 21 5.21 1.56 -0.63
C PHE A 21 6.68 1.99 -0.50
N THR A 22 7.33 2.35 -1.61
CA THR A 22 8.72 2.84 -1.62
C THR A 22 8.86 4.17 -0.87
N MET A 23 7.91 5.09 -1.05
CA MET A 23 7.88 6.37 -0.33
C MET A 23 7.63 6.16 1.18
N VAL A 24 6.72 5.24 1.51
CA VAL A 24 6.41 4.85 2.89
C VAL A 24 7.62 4.23 3.60
N GLU A 25 8.35 3.34 2.94
CA GLU A 25 9.61 2.77 3.46
C GLU A 25 10.63 3.86 3.76
N SER A 26 10.76 4.84 2.86
CA SER A 26 11.66 5.97 3.05
C SER A 26 11.25 6.82 4.25
N THR A 27 9.95 7.01 4.50
CA THR A 27 9.45 7.74 5.67
C THR A 27 9.64 6.95 6.97
N PHE A 28 9.55 5.63 6.94
CA PHE A 28 9.90 4.78 8.08
C PHE A 28 11.39 4.84 8.42
N ASN A 29 12.27 4.85 7.41
CA ASN A 29 13.71 4.99 7.62
C ASN A 29 14.10 6.39 8.12
N LEU A 30 13.33 7.42 7.74
CA LEU A 30 13.52 8.80 8.19
C LEU A 30 12.73 9.15 9.45
N ALA A 31 12.07 8.18 10.09
CA ALA A 31 11.30 8.43 11.31
C ALA A 31 12.21 8.87 12.46
N ILE A 32 11.77 9.88 13.22
CA ILE A 32 12.49 10.48 14.34
C ILE A 32 11.63 10.29 15.60
N PRO A 33 12.20 9.88 16.76
CA PRO A 33 13.64 9.79 17.08
C PRO A 33 14.37 8.53 16.60
N LYS A 34 13.64 7.48 16.20
CA LYS A 34 14.22 6.23 15.68
C LYS A 34 13.49 5.76 14.42
N PRO A 35 14.21 5.13 13.47
CA PRO A 35 13.58 4.53 12.30
C PRO A 35 12.61 3.42 12.70
N ILE A 36 11.51 3.29 11.96
CA ILE A 36 10.56 2.20 12.13
C ILE A 36 11.08 0.99 11.37
N THR A 37 11.70 0.05 12.09
CA THR A 37 12.20 -1.21 11.53
C THR A 37 11.25 -2.38 11.78
N GLU A 38 10.31 -2.23 12.70
CA GLU A 38 9.38 -3.28 13.09
C GLU A 38 8.27 -3.45 12.06
N SER A 39 8.22 -4.61 11.39
CA SER A 39 7.20 -4.94 10.38
C SER A 39 5.77 -4.72 10.87
N ARG A 40 5.48 -5.02 12.13
CA ARG A 40 4.15 -4.82 12.74
C ARG A 40 3.76 -3.35 12.79
N THR A 41 4.70 -2.49 13.17
CA THR A 41 4.50 -1.04 13.25
C THR A 41 4.37 -0.43 11.85
N LYS A 42 5.22 -0.85 10.90
CA LYS A 42 5.09 -0.48 9.48
C LYS A 42 3.72 -0.84 8.92
N TYR A 43 3.29 -2.07 9.17
CA TYR A 43 1.99 -2.58 8.77
C TYR A 43 0.84 -1.74 9.32
N ASN A 44 0.85 -1.43 10.62
CA ASN A 44 -0.18 -0.60 11.27
C ASN A 44 -0.28 0.79 10.64
N HIS A 45 0.85 1.42 10.31
CA HIS A 45 0.86 2.71 9.62
C HIS A 45 0.32 2.61 8.19
N CYS A 46 0.62 1.53 7.46
CA CYS A 46 0.07 1.35 6.13
C CYS A 46 -1.46 1.19 6.19
N ILE A 47 -1.98 0.24 6.98
CA ILE A 47 -3.42 -0.05 7.01
C ILE A 47 -4.28 1.14 7.44
N THR A 48 -3.76 2.00 8.32
CA THR A 48 -4.47 3.19 8.80
C THR A 48 -4.52 4.30 7.75
N ASN A 49 -3.61 4.28 6.77
CA ASN A 49 -3.55 5.24 5.67
C ASN A 49 -4.08 4.67 4.34
N LEU A 50 -4.51 3.40 4.32
CA LEU A 50 -5.13 2.80 3.16
C LEU A 50 -6.59 3.29 3.01
N PRO A 51 -7.02 3.62 1.79
CA PRO A 51 -8.43 3.90 1.53
C PRO A 51 -9.27 2.62 1.70
N PRO A 52 -10.58 2.77 2.00
CA PRO A 52 -11.46 1.63 2.28
C PRO A 52 -11.52 0.61 1.14
N ASP A 53 -11.47 1.05 -0.12
CA ASP A 53 -11.47 0.16 -1.29
C ASP A 53 -10.26 -0.80 -1.31
N ILE A 54 -9.08 -0.28 -0.96
CA ILE A 54 -7.86 -1.09 -0.87
C ILE A 54 -7.90 -1.96 0.37
N ALA A 55 -8.31 -1.39 1.51
CA ALA A 55 -8.46 -2.14 2.76
C ALA A 55 -9.41 -3.34 2.60
N MET A 56 -10.46 -3.21 1.78
CA MET A 56 -11.33 -4.33 1.41
C MET A 56 -10.64 -5.39 0.56
N THR A 57 -9.73 -4.97 -0.33
CA THR A 57 -8.94 -5.86 -1.21
C THR A 57 -7.92 -6.68 -0.41
N VAL A 58 -7.27 -6.05 0.57
CA VAL A 58 -6.33 -6.72 1.49
C VAL A 58 -6.97 -7.14 2.80
N ARG A 59 -8.31 -7.22 2.87
CA ARG A 59 -9.04 -7.52 4.10
C ARG A 59 -8.64 -8.85 4.71
N ASP A 60 -8.28 -9.82 3.88
CA ASP A 60 -7.82 -11.14 4.29
C ASP A 60 -6.49 -11.03 5.05
N ILE A 61 -5.62 -10.14 4.60
CA ILE A 61 -4.35 -9.80 5.26
C ILE A 61 -4.60 -8.98 6.54
N ILE A 62 -5.62 -8.12 6.58
CA ILE A 62 -6.00 -7.32 7.77
C ILE A 62 -6.66 -8.17 8.86
N ILE A 63 -7.60 -9.04 8.49
CA ILE A 63 -8.33 -9.89 9.42
C ILE A 63 -7.47 -11.05 9.90
N SER A 64 -6.58 -11.56 9.02
CA SER A 64 -5.65 -12.63 9.33
C SER A 64 -4.21 -12.22 8.97
N PRO A 65 -3.60 -11.30 9.74
CA PRO A 65 -2.23 -10.87 9.49
C PRO A 65 -1.29 -12.05 9.66
N ASP A 66 -0.35 -12.17 8.74
CA ASP A 66 0.70 -13.18 8.86
C ASP A 66 1.55 -12.91 10.10
N LYS A 67 1.94 -13.97 10.80
CA LYS A 67 2.65 -13.86 12.08
C LYS A 67 4.14 -13.57 11.90
N THR A 68 4.70 -13.88 10.74
CA THR A 68 6.13 -13.75 10.46
C THR A 68 6.48 -12.39 9.88
N ASP A 69 5.78 -11.96 8.83
CA ASP A 69 6.00 -10.64 8.23
C ASP A 69 4.75 -10.10 7.51
N PRO A 70 3.83 -9.43 8.24
CA PRO A 70 2.59 -8.93 7.66
C PRO A 70 2.84 -7.80 6.65
N TYR A 71 3.94 -7.05 6.82
CA TYR A 71 4.31 -5.96 5.92
C TYR A 71 4.80 -6.48 4.57
N ALA A 72 5.68 -7.48 4.56
CA ALA A 72 6.15 -8.09 3.32
C ALA A 72 5.01 -8.71 2.51
N LYS A 73 4.06 -9.38 3.17
CA LYS A 73 2.87 -9.92 2.49
C LYS A 73 1.99 -8.85 1.89
N LEU A 74 1.78 -7.74 2.60
CA LEU A 74 1.00 -6.62 2.11
C LEU A 74 1.64 -6.02 0.85
N ASN A 75 2.94 -5.72 0.92
CA ASN A 75 3.69 -5.19 -0.22
C ASN A 75 3.70 -6.18 -1.40
N GLN A 76 3.90 -7.47 -1.16
CA GLN A 76 3.88 -8.50 -2.20
C GLN A 76 2.52 -8.61 -2.90
N ARG A 77 1.41 -8.46 -2.15
CA ARG A 77 0.07 -8.53 -2.72
C ARG A 77 -0.22 -7.33 -3.62
N GLU A 78 0.14 -6.13 -3.15
CA GLU A 78 -0.09 -4.89 -3.87
C GLU A 78 0.85 -4.71 -5.07
N CYS A 79 2.10 -5.17 -4.96
CA CYS A 79 3.10 -5.16 -6.04
C CYS A 79 2.90 -6.33 -7.04
N SER A 80 2.00 -7.27 -6.74
CA SER A 80 1.71 -8.37 -7.65
C SER A 80 1.01 -7.84 -8.91
N PRO A 81 1.46 -8.22 -10.12
CA PRO A 81 0.80 -7.81 -11.37
C PRO A 81 -0.66 -8.27 -11.44
N LEU A 82 -1.06 -9.26 -10.64
CA LEU A 82 -2.45 -9.70 -10.54
C LEU A 82 -3.37 -8.64 -9.91
N ASN A 83 -2.89 -7.86 -8.95
CA ASN A 83 -3.70 -6.79 -8.35
C ASN A 83 -3.86 -5.61 -9.30
N PHE A 84 -2.84 -5.33 -10.14
CA PHE A 84 -2.91 -4.33 -11.21
C PHE A 84 -4.01 -4.62 -12.24
N ILE A 85 -4.32 -5.90 -12.50
CA ILE A 85 -5.42 -6.31 -13.38
C ILE A 85 -6.78 -6.04 -12.73
N VAL A 86 -6.90 -6.18 -11.41
CA VAL A 86 -8.13 -5.91 -10.65
C VAL A 86 -8.34 -4.40 -10.46
N TYR A 87 -7.26 -3.64 -10.26
CA TYR A 87 -7.26 -2.19 -10.02
C TYR A 87 -7.14 -1.32 -11.28
N SER A 88 -7.13 -1.91 -12.48
CA SER A 88 -7.35 -1.18 -13.73
C SER A 88 -8.84 -1.18 -14.09
N PRO A 89 -9.66 -0.21 -13.62
CA PRO A 89 -10.99 -0.02 -14.15
C PRO A 89 -10.81 0.52 -15.56
N LYS A 90 -10.79 -0.37 -16.56
CA LYS A 90 -10.93 -0.08 -17.99
C LYS A 90 -10.33 1.26 -18.42
N LYS A 91 -9.13 1.25 -19.00
CA LYS A 91 -8.86 2.24 -20.05
C LYS A 91 -10.00 2.09 -21.05
N VAL A 92 -10.91 3.07 -21.05
CA VAL A 92 -11.91 3.29 -22.10
C VAL A 92 -11.24 2.95 -23.43
N PRO A 93 -11.85 2.08 -24.26
CA PRO A 93 -11.27 1.80 -25.56
C PRO A 93 -11.16 3.14 -26.27
N PHE A 94 -9.93 3.52 -26.61
CA PHE A 94 -9.70 4.62 -27.54
C PHE A 94 -10.68 4.41 -28.69
N PRO A 95 -11.53 5.40 -29.06
CA PRO A 95 -12.37 5.23 -30.23
C PRO A 95 -11.42 4.96 -31.40
N LEU A 96 -11.57 3.77 -31.99
CA LEU A 96 -10.80 3.42 -33.18
C LEU A 96 -11.09 4.50 -34.21
N PRO A 97 -10.05 5.06 -34.87
CA PRO A 97 -10.29 6.02 -35.93
C PRO A 97 -11.22 5.37 -36.97
N PRO A 98 -12.17 6.13 -37.54
CA PRO A 98 -13.08 5.59 -38.53
C PRO A 98 -12.24 4.97 -39.65
N ARG A 99 -12.42 3.66 -39.87
CA ARG A 99 -11.98 3.07 -41.14
C ARG A 99 -12.87 3.73 -42.18
N GLY A 100 -12.22 4.44 -43.10
CA GLY A 100 -12.88 5.19 -44.17
C GLY A 100 -13.84 4.36 -45.00
#